data_AF-A0A382GI97-F1
#
_entry.id   AF-A0A382GI97-F1
#
_cell.length_a   1.000
_cell.length_b   1.000
_cell.length_c   1.000
_cell.angle_alpha   90.00
_cell.angle_beta   90.00
_cell.angle_gamma   90.00
#
_symmetry.space_group_name_H-M   'P 1'
#
loop_
_entity.id
_entity.type
_entity.pdbx_description
1 polymer ?
#
loop_
_entity_poly.entity_id
_entity_poly.type
_entity_poly.pdbx_seq_one_letter_code
_entity_poly.pdbx_strand_id
1 'polypeptide(L)'
;MGWTSFDVVDKIRSLTGERKIGHAGTLDPFATGVLVVGIGRGSTKRLSEFTNAYKVYEATLRLGLATDTLDVEGKITEKKSVPQINESKVLAVFSQFMGTIKQVPPMYSAKKVNGQKLYELARKNITIEREAVTVKIKELLLLSLFD
;
A
#
# COMPACT_ATOMS: atom_id res chain seq x y z
N MET A 1 -16.21 3.77 2.18
CA MET A 1 -14.94 3.01 2.03
C MET A 1 -14.53 2.53 3.42
N GLY A 2 -13.78 1.43 3.53
CA GLY A 2 -13.50 0.81 4.84
C GLY A 2 -13.60 -0.72 4.87
N TRP A 3 -13.77 -1.38 3.73
CA TRP A 3 -13.59 -2.84 3.68
C TRP A 3 -12.12 -3.15 3.55
N THR A 4 -11.63 -4.07 4.37
CA THR A 4 -10.35 -4.71 4.12
C THR A 4 -10.46 -5.61 2.88
N SER A 5 -9.33 -5.95 2.27
CA SER A 5 -9.31 -6.96 1.20
C SER A 5 -9.87 -8.31 1.65
N PHE A 6 -9.80 -8.62 2.95
CA PHE A 6 -10.36 -9.84 3.52
C PHE A 6 -11.89 -9.79 3.63
N ASP A 7 -12.46 -8.62 3.95
CA ASP A 7 -13.93 -8.44 3.98
C ASP A 7 -14.54 -8.69 2.60
N VAL A 8 -13.85 -8.29 1.52
CA VAL A 8 -14.25 -8.61 0.15
C VAL A 8 -14.26 -10.13 -0.09
N VAL A 9 -13.19 -10.83 0.35
CA VAL A 9 -13.10 -12.29 0.24
C VAL A 9 -14.23 -12.99 1.01
N ASP A 10 -14.53 -12.52 2.23
CA ASP A 10 -15.59 -13.06 3.07
C ASP A 10 -16.98 -12.82 2.47
N LYS A 11 -17.21 -11.64 1.88
CA LYS A 11 -18.44 -11.36 1.15
C LYS A 11 -18.63 -12.33 -0.02
N ILE A 12 -17.58 -12.56 -0.82
CA ILE A 12 -17.64 -13.50 -1.96
C ILE A 12 -17.84 -14.93 -1.48
N ARG A 13 -17.22 -15.33 -0.35
CA ARG A 13 -17.46 -16.64 0.28
C ARG A 13 -18.92 -16.82 0.63
N SER A 14 -19.54 -15.82 1.26
CA SER A 14 -20.96 -15.86 1.61
C SER A 14 -21.88 -15.96 0.39
N LEU A 15 -21.51 -15.35 -0.74
CA LEU A 15 -22.33 -15.35 -1.95
C LEU A 15 -22.20 -16.64 -2.77
N THR A 16 -21.02 -17.26 -2.75
CA THR A 16 -20.71 -18.42 -3.62
C THR A 16 -20.75 -19.76 -2.89
N GLY A 17 -20.64 -19.77 -1.57
CA GLY A 17 -20.47 -20.99 -0.77
C GLY A 17 -19.09 -21.65 -0.91
N GLU A 18 -18.21 -21.14 -1.77
CA GLU A 18 -16.86 -21.68 -1.97
C GLU A 18 -15.96 -21.32 -0.81
N ARG A 19 -15.32 -22.32 -0.18
CA ARG A 19 -14.44 -22.12 0.97
C ARG A 19 -13.05 -21.65 0.55
N LYS A 20 -12.56 -22.08 -0.61
CA LYS A 20 -11.21 -21.77 -1.10
C LYS A 20 -11.23 -20.49 -1.93
N ILE A 21 -11.11 -19.35 -1.25
CA ILE A 21 -11.04 -18.03 -1.89
C ILE A 21 -9.81 -17.29 -1.37
N GLY A 22 -9.15 -16.51 -2.22
CA GLY A 22 -8.03 -15.65 -1.87
C GLY A 22 -7.90 -14.47 -2.84
N HIS A 23 -6.99 -13.55 -2.55
CA HIS A 23 -6.72 -12.37 -3.39
C HIS A 23 -5.23 -12.23 -3.71
N ALA A 24 -4.90 -11.55 -4.81
CA ALA A 24 -3.52 -11.36 -5.29
C ALA A 24 -3.01 -9.92 -5.06
N GLY A 25 -2.85 -9.56 -3.79
CA GLY A 25 -2.41 -8.22 -3.37
C GLY A 25 -3.43 -7.58 -2.46
N THR A 26 -2.97 -6.95 -1.39
CA THR A 26 -3.82 -6.27 -0.41
C THR A 26 -3.99 -4.82 -0.83
N LEU A 27 -5.23 -4.33 -0.82
CA LEU A 27 -5.56 -2.90 -0.79
C LEU A 27 -5.88 -2.50 0.66
N ASP A 28 -5.33 -1.36 1.07
CA ASP A 28 -5.62 -0.75 2.37
C ASP A 28 -7.09 -0.30 2.44
N PRO A 29 -7.71 -0.25 3.64
CA PRO A 29 -9.16 0.02 3.78
C PRO A 29 -9.62 1.38 3.25
N PHE A 30 -8.75 2.40 3.34
CA PHE A 30 -9.00 3.73 2.79
C PHE A 30 -8.84 3.79 1.26
N ALA A 31 -8.14 2.84 0.67
CA ALA A 31 -7.89 2.80 -0.76
C ALA A 31 -9.08 2.18 -1.51
N THR A 32 -9.12 2.46 -2.82
CA THR A 32 -10.02 1.79 -3.76
C THR A 32 -9.24 1.34 -4.99
N GLY A 33 -9.84 0.46 -5.77
CA GLY A 33 -9.27 0.02 -7.04
C GLY A 33 -9.50 -1.45 -7.29
N VAL A 34 -8.61 -2.03 -8.10
CA VAL A 34 -8.72 -3.41 -8.56
C VAL A 34 -8.20 -4.38 -7.50
N LEU A 35 -9.06 -5.28 -7.04
CA LEU A 35 -8.69 -6.42 -6.20
C LEU A 35 -8.90 -7.73 -6.98
N VAL A 36 -7.80 -8.38 -7.36
CA VAL A 36 -7.86 -9.67 -8.06
C VAL A 36 -8.21 -10.77 -7.06
N VAL A 37 -9.36 -11.43 -7.25
CA VAL A 37 -9.86 -12.52 -6.40
C VAL A 37 -9.90 -13.84 -7.16
N GLY A 38 -9.35 -14.89 -6.55
CA GLY A 38 -9.41 -16.25 -7.06
C GLY A 38 -10.41 -17.07 -6.27
N ILE A 39 -11.37 -17.68 -6.96
CA ILE A 39 -12.41 -18.55 -6.38
C ILE A 39 -12.12 -20.01 -6.78
N GLY A 40 -12.06 -20.89 -5.80
CA GLY A 40 -11.73 -22.31 -5.96
C GLY A 40 -10.23 -22.61 -6.01
N ARG A 41 -9.88 -23.90 -5.91
CA ARG A 41 -8.47 -24.35 -5.87
C ARG A 41 -7.67 -24.00 -7.13
N GLY A 42 -8.28 -24.11 -8.32
CA GLY A 42 -7.61 -23.82 -9.59
C GLY A 42 -7.20 -22.34 -9.68
N SER A 43 -8.16 -21.44 -9.47
CA SER A 43 -7.92 -20.00 -9.54
C SER A 43 -7.00 -19.50 -8.43
N THR A 44 -7.18 -19.97 -7.18
CA THR A 44 -6.32 -19.53 -6.06
C THR A 44 -4.85 -19.91 -6.23
N LYS A 45 -4.53 -21.03 -6.90
CA LYS A 45 -3.15 -21.42 -7.22
C LYS A 45 -2.47 -20.47 -8.21
N ARG A 46 -3.25 -19.79 -9.06
CA ARG A 46 -2.76 -18.87 -10.08
C ARG A 46 -2.59 -17.43 -9.59
N LEU A 47 -3.01 -17.13 -8.35
CA LEU A 47 -2.90 -15.77 -7.79
C LEU A 47 -1.46 -15.25 -7.73
N SER A 48 -0.47 -16.14 -7.61
CA SER A 48 0.96 -15.76 -7.65
C SER A 48 1.38 -15.11 -8.98
N GLU A 49 0.72 -15.43 -10.09
CA GLU A 49 0.95 -14.79 -11.40
C GLU A 49 0.67 -13.28 -11.32
N PHE A 50 -0.31 -12.87 -10.53
CA PHE A 50 -0.75 -11.48 -10.38
C PHE A 50 -0.02 -10.74 -9.26
N THR A 51 0.39 -11.45 -8.20
CA THR A 51 1.15 -10.85 -7.08
C THR A 51 2.44 -10.16 -7.56
N ASN A 52 3.06 -10.67 -8.64
CA ASN A 52 4.30 -10.12 -9.20
C ASN A 52 4.08 -9.20 -10.42
N ALA A 53 2.84 -9.02 -10.86
CA ALA A 53 2.52 -8.11 -11.96
C ALA A 53 2.89 -6.66 -11.62
N TYR A 54 3.01 -5.80 -12.63
CA TYR A 54 3.12 -4.36 -12.38
C TYR A 54 1.78 -3.81 -11.86
N LYS A 55 1.87 -2.79 -11.01
CA LYS A 55 0.71 -2.06 -10.49
C LYS A 55 0.86 -0.59 -10.82
N VAL A 56 -0.28 0.05 -11.07
CA VAL A 56 -0.40 1.48 -11.28
C VAL A 56 -1.30 2.00 -10.17
N TYR A 57 -0.90 3.10 -9.56
CA TYR A 57 -1.64 3.75 -8.48
C TYR A 57 -1.82 5.20 -8.83
N GLU A 58 -3.01 5.72 -8.52
CA GLU A 58 -3.27 7.15 -8.43
C GLU A 58 -3.38 7.48 -6.95
N ALA A 59 -2.66 8.52 -6.51
CA ALA A 59 -2.61 8.91 -5.10
C ALA A 59 -2.58 10.43 -4.96
N THR A 60 -3.25 10.93 -3.94
CA THR A 60 -3.17 12.32 -3.50
C THR A 60 -2.38 12.37 -2.21
N LEU A 61 -1.34 13.20 -2.18
CA LEU A 61 -0.52 13.41 -0.99
C LEU A 61 -0.84 14.76 -0.37
N ARG A 62 -0.85 14.82 0.97
CA ARG A 62 -0.95 16.07 1.72
C ARG A 62 0.41 16.41 2.33
N LEU A 63 1.03 17.47 1.83
CA LEU A 63 2.32 17.94 2.33
C LEU A 63 2.16 18.63 3.70
N GLY A 64 3.24 18.60 4.49
CA GLY A 64 3.31 19.28 5.79
C GLY A 64 2.73 18.49 6.96
N LEU A 65 2.26 17.26 6.73
CA LEU A 65 1.81 16.34 7.79
C LEU A 65 2.52 14.98 7.63
N ALA A 66 2.88 14.38 8.76
CA ALA A 66 3.25 12.97 8.84
C ALA A 66 2.31 12.25 9.81
N THR A 67 2.03 10.99 9.52
CA THR A 67 1.21 10.11 10.37
C THR A 67 1.97 8.84 10.72
N ASP A 68 1.56 8.15 11.78
CA ASP A 68 2.16 6.89 12.22
C ASP A 68 1.89 5.71 11.26
N THR A 69 0.81 5.75 10.50
CA THR A 69 0.45 4.77 9.46
C THR A 69 0.97 5.14 8.07
N LEU A 70 1.46 6.37 7.87
CA LEU A 70 1.82 6.96 6.57
C LEU A 70 0.65 7.19 5.62
N ASP A 71 -0.59 7.17 6.14
CA ASP A 71 -1.81 7.45 5.41
C ASP A 71 -2.76 8.36 6.22
N VAL A 72 -3.98 8.54 5.71
CA VAL A 72 -5.01 9.40 6.30
C VAL A 72 -5.72 8.79 7.51
N GLU A 73 -5.54 7.50 7.79
CA GLU A 73 -6.18 6.80 8.92
C GLU A 73 -5.35 6.91 10.21
N GLY A 74 -4.07 7.29 10.09
CA GLY A 74 -3.14 7.41 11.21
C GLY A 74 -3.29 8.67 12.04
N LYS A 75 -2.63 8.67 13.20
CA LYS A 75 -2.49 9.86 14.05
C LYS A 75 -1.36 10.73 13.53
N ILE A 76 -1.58 12.04 13.53
CA ILE A 76 -0.54 13.01 13.17
C ILE A 76 0.61 12.91 14.17
N THR A 77 1.81 12.63 13.65
CA THR A 77 3.06 12.58 14.41
C THR A 77 3.89 13.83 14.21
N GLU A 78 3.70 14.52 13.09
CA GLU A 78 4.46 15.72 12.75
C GLU A 78 3.64 16.70 11.92
N LYS A 79 3.86 18.00 12.15
CA LYS A 79 3.30 19.08 11.33
C LYS A 79 4.38 20.12 11.03
N LYS A 80 4.50 20.48 9.76
CA LYS A 80 5.46 21.48 9.25
C LYS A 80 4.79 22.43 8.27
N SER A 81 5.30 23.66 8.20
CA SER A 81 4.90 24.61 7.15
C SER A 81 5.34 24.08 5.78
N VAL A 82 4.42 24.08 4.82
CA VAL A 82 4.74 23.75 3.42
C VAL A 82 5.26 25.01 2.75
N PRO A 83 6.50 25.02 2.21
CA PRO A 83 6.98 26.16 1.44
C PRO A 83 6.20 26.29 0.13
N GLN A 84 6.34 27.41 -0.58
CA GLN A 84 5.74 27.53 -1.91
C GLN A 84 6.29 26.44 -2.84
N ILE A 85 5.39 25.55 -3.28
CA ILE A 85 5.68 24.47 -4.21
C ILE A 85 5.21 24.87 -5.61
N ASN A 86 5.97 24.46 -6.61
CA ASN A 86 5.56 24.50 -8.00
C ASN A 86 5.84 23.14 -8.63
N GLU A 87 5.29 22.93 -9.83
CA GLU A 87 5.45 21.70 -10.58
C GLU A 87 6.92 21.31 -10.76
N SER A 88 7.79 22.26 -11.13
CA SER A 88 9.22 21.99 -11.34
C SER A 88 9.91 21.41 -10.11
N LYS A 89 9.59 21.91 -8.90
CA LYS A 89 10.12 21.35 -7.65
C LYS A 89 9.65 19.92 -7.42
N VAL A 90 8.40 19.62 -7.72
CA VAL A 90 7.84 18.27 -7.56
C VAL A 90 8.47 17.29 -8.55
N LEU A 91 8.59 17.67 -9.82
CA LEU A 91 9.23 16.85 -10.84
C LEU A 91 10.70 16.58 -10.53
N ALA A 92 11.42 17.55 -9.95
CA ALA A 92 12.79 17.37 -9.48
C ALA A 92 12.92 16.40 -8.29
N VAL A 93 11.87 16.22 -7.48
CA VAL A 93 11.83 15.19 -6.44
C VAL A 93 11.46 13.84 -7.05
N PHE A 94 10.48 13.78 -7.96
CA PHE A 94 10.07 12.54 -8.62
C PHE A 94 11.24 11.84 -9.32
N SER A 95 12.12 12.59 -9.98
CA SER A 95 13.31 12.04 -10.65
C SER A 95 14.23 11.26 -9.71
N GLN A 96 14.26 11.58 -8.41
CA GLN A 96 15.07 10.88 -7.40
C GLN A 96 14.50 9.51 -7.03
N PHE A 97 13.20 9.29 -7.26
CA PHE A 97 12.51 8.03 -6.99
C PHE A 97 12.44 7.12 -8.22
N MET A 98 12.65 7.64 -9.42
CA MET A 98 12.59 6.88 -10.66
C MET A 98 13.66 5.79 -10.72
N GLY A 99 13.30 4.64 -11.31
CA GLY A 99 14.21 3.51 -11.46
C GLY A 99 14.24 2.61 -10.22
N THR A 100 15.40 2.01 -9.95
CA THR A 100 15.56 1.02 -8.89
C THR A 100 16.04 1.70 -7.61
N ILE A 101 15.25 1.60 -6.54
CA ILE A 101 15.56 2.20 -5.25
C ILE A 101 15.43 1.18 -4.11
N LYS A 102 15.99 1.54 -2.95
CA LYS A 102 15.82 0.81 -1.69
C LYS A 102 14.72 1.48 -0.86
N GLN A 103 13.67 0.73 -0.54
CA GLN A 103 12.55 1.22 0.25
C GLN A 103 12.40 0.40 1.52
N VAL A 104 12.30 1.07 2.67
CA VAL A 104 11.99 0.42 3.95
C VAL A 104 10.46 0.25 4.04
N PRO A 105 9.93 -0.98 4.08
CA PRO A 105 8.48 -1.20 4.17
C PRO A 105 7.92 -0.66 5.49
N PRO A 106 6.70 -0.07 5.53
CA PRO A 106 6.15 0.50 6.77
C PRO A 106 5.87 -0.55 7.85
N MET A 107 5.79 -0.09 9.11
CA MET A 107 5.36 -0.92 10.25
C MET A 107 3.92 -1.40 10.07
N TYR A 108 3.03 -0.54 9.58
CA TYR A 108 1.68 -0.93 9.19
C TYR A 108 1.70 -1.60 7.81
N SER A 109 2.16 -2.86 7.74
CA SER A 109 2.13 -3.65 6.51
C SER A 109 1.91 -5.14 6.77
N ALA A 110 1.44 -5.85 5.74
CA ALA A 110 1.24 -7.30 5.78
C ALA A 110 2.55 -8.11 5.67
N LYS A 111 3.71 -7.45 5.52
CA LYS A 111 5.02 -8.11 5.44
C LYS A 111 5.30 -8.86 6.74
N LYS A 112 5.90 -10.05 6.63
CA LYS A 112 6.31 -10.84 7.77
C LYS A 112 7.79 -10.67 8.07
N VAL A 113 8.13 -10.52 9.35
CA VAL A 113 9.49 -10.57 9.88
C VAL A 113 9.48 -11.55 11.05
N ASN A 114 10.39 -12.53 11.05
CA ASN A 114 10.45 -13.60 12.06
C ASN A 114 9.09 -14.30 12.30
N GLY A 115 8.33 -14.52 11.21
CA GLY A 115 7.02 -15.20 11.25
C GLY A 115 5.81 -14.34 11.63
N GLN A 116 6.02 -13.12 12.16
CA GLN A 116 4.94 -12.21 12.58
C GLN A 116 4.72 -11.11 11.54
N LYS A 117 3.47 -10.68 11.35
CA LYS A 117 3.15 -9.58 10.42
C LYS A 117 3.47 -8.23 11.08
N LEU A 118 4.04 -7.30 10.34
CA LEU A 118 4.47 -6.01 10.88
C LEU A 118 3.29 -5.21 11.48
N TYR A 119 2.10 -5.22 10.86
CA TYR A 119 0.95 -4.51 11.43
C TYR A 119 0.50 -5.06 12.80
N GLU A 120 0.73 -6.36 13.08
CA GLU A 120 0.37 -6.96 14.38
C GLU A 120 1.30 -6.46 15.49
N LEU A 121 2.57 -6.23 15.15
CA LEU A 121 3.55 -5.59 16.04
C LEU A 121 3.26 -4.11 16.24
N ALA A 122 2.94 -3.39 15.16
CA ALA A 122 2.61 -1.97 15.19
C ALA A 122 1.42 -1.68 16.12
N ARG A 123 0.36 -2.51 16.07
CA ARG A 123 -0.81 -2.42 16.97
C ARG A 123 -0.49 -2.67 18.44
N LYS A 124 0.63 -3.35 18.73
CA LYS A 124 1.14 -3.54 20.10
C LYS A 124 2.13 -2.44 20.51
N ASN A 125 2.27 -1.38 19.70
CA ASN A 125 3.28 -0.33 19.85
C ASN A 125 4.72 -0.86 19.84
N ILE A 126 4.97 -1.99 19.17
CA ILE A 126 6.30 -2.57 19.00
C ILE A 126 6.82 -2.16 17.63
N THR A 127 7.92 -1.40 17.62
CA THR A 127 8.65 -1.03 16.40
C THR A 127 9.88 -1.90 16.26
N ILE A 128 10.11 -2.40 15.05
CA ILE A 128 11.34 -3.14 14.72
C ILE A 128 12.05 -2.48 13.55
N GLU A 129 13.36 -2.68 13.48
CA GLU A 129 14.14 -2.35 12.29
C GLU A 129 13.75 -3.30 11.15
N ARG A 130 13.66 -2.77 9.92
CA ARG A 130 13.35 -3.54 8.72
C ARG A 130 14.39 -3.26 7.66
N GLU A 131 14.92 -4.32 7.09
CA GLU A 131 15.78 -4.20 5.90
C GLU A 131 15.02 -3.60 4.72
N ALA A 132 15.71 -2.70 4.01
CA ALA A 132 15.18 -2.09 2.80
C ALA A 132 15.08 -3.13 1.67
N VAL A 133 13.93 -3.13 0.99
CA VAL A 133 13.69 -3.97 -0.19
C VAL A 133 13.96 -3.19 -1.46
N THR A 134 14.39 -3.90 -2.50
CA THR A 134 14.54 -3.30 -3.83
C THR A 134 13.16 -3.15 -4.47
N VAL A 135 12.82 -1.94 -4.88
CA VAL A 135 11.62 -1.64 -5.68
C VAL A 135 12.01 -0.93 -6.96
N LYS A 136 11.18 -1.05 -8.00
CA LYS A 136 11.40 -0.36 -9.27
C LYS A 136 10.20 0.51 -9.62
N ILE A 137 10.42 1.82 -9.65
CA ILE A 137 9.44 2.81 -10.09
C ILE A 137 9.69 3.06 -11.58
N LYS A 138 8.73 2.65 -12.41
CA LYS A 138 8.82 2.80 -13.87
C LYS A 138 8.48 4.21 -14.33
N GLU A 139 7.52 4.82 -13.67
CA GLU A 139 6.92 6.09 -14.07
C GLU A 139 6.31 6.77 -12.84
N LEU A 140 6.43 8.09 -12.79
CA LEU A 140 5.73 8.97 -11.85
C LEU A 140 5.19 10.15 -12.64
N LEU A 141 3.88 10.36 -12.58
CA LEU A 141 3.20 11.45 -13.27
C LEU A 141 2.59 12.38 -12.23
N LEU A 142 2.84 13.69 -12.39
CA LEU A 142 2.13 14.69 -11.62
C LEU A 142 0.81 14.98 -12.34
N LEU A 143 -0.31 14.63 -11.70
CA LEU A 143 -1.64 14.85 -12.29
C LEU A 143 -2.17 16.28 -12.03
N SER A 144 -1.87 16.82 -10.85
CA SER A 144 -2.37 18.12 -10.41
C SER A 144 -1.65 18.60 -9.15
N LEU A 145 -1.67 19.93 -8.94
CA LEU A 145 -1.31 20.58 -7.69
C LEU A 145 -2.51 21.42 -7.24
N PHE A 146 -2.87 21.28 -5.96
CA PHE A 146 -3.96 22.02 -5.33
C PHE A 146 -3.44 22.72 -4.07
N ASP A 147 -4.04 23.84 -3.73
CA ASP A 147 -3.78 24.61 -2.50
C ASP A 147 -4.59 24.09 -1.30
#